data_AF-G1WB03-F1
#
_entry.id   AF-G1WB03-F1
#
_cell.length_a   1.000
_cell.length_b   1.000
_cell.length_c   1.000
_cell.angle_alpha   90.00
_cell.angle_beta   90.00
_cell.angle_gamma   90.00
#
_symmetry.space_group_name_H-M   'P 1'
#
loop_
_entity.id
_entity.type
_entity.pdbx_description
1 polymer ?
#
loop_
_entity_poly.entity_id
_entity_poly.type
_entity_poly.pdbx_seq_one_letter_code
_entity_poly.pdbx_strand_id
1 'polypeptide(L)'
;MKLKTYFNAALLCLAVSMFAACAGDNLADNKEKKQEILQGVRFTINETKTSAKSYVGVEEDGAKTRTTIKHTTGLGADAYWNNDDYIWVKNNAGVWKKSISTMLNTERTHATFILPGNQSDYSDGCPVIYNISPSTSPSFHDSPEYLNINYLQPQTKANDFSMAGYVGDCGTGVAKSTGGPGEFSFQLQHNVSYLCFLPRCSNAVLGQNLQLTKIVVRSTIPNDYIAANWCNVPSTGAVFLPSTFLSWAVNGLSSPLVTASVNNFPLSNSTAESPDLNATYIVILPGIHDFTITYTIKDKVTGIEAEIKKQVNGIDCKPGEINDITANLNVTRTYTNKYYAWDADEAYDIGHGYEASLPTIPYGKVGATYLPLSFFPIETRTYEGEQVPYDKRLGHGAWPGGNSGVTAQTDFFKNNTPNVNEALWYAFKGDPHWDNTTPWLLHNHLYTGGMWLKTKSKICADEGITASYMENGYKADIGPYAGYYDSYQDFSDYGYDSFDNTAASINTPLTNTTGYFFLPALGGYSNAAGSDASKVWLTDVGIKGRYWTQNSSLWESGMISFNIESGRVRVSMHDNPTAPYSITKFQ
;
A
#
# COMPACT_ATOMS: atom_id res chain seq x y z
N MET A 1 -4.96 -39.59 10.78
CA MET A 1 -5.39 -39.87 9.39
C MET A 1 -5.77 -38.53 8.74
N LYS A 2 -4.78 -37.66 8.52
CA LYS A 2 -4.17 -37.27 7.22
C LYS A 2 -5.17 -36.76 6.16
N LEU A 3 -5.59 -35.50 6.33
CA LEU A 3 -6.00 -34.60 5.25
C LEU A 3 -5.15 -33.31 5.38
N LYS A 4 -3.89 -33.42 5.00
CA LYS A 4 -2.97 -32.30 4.74
C LYS A 4 -2.32 -32.62 3.40
N THR A 5 -1.99 -31.58 2.63
CA THR A 5 -1.13 -31.59 1.41
C THR A 5 -1.85 -31.60 0.05
N TYR A 6 -2.60 -30.54 -0.33
CA TYR A 6 -2.87 -30.21 -1.74
C TYR A 6 -3.11 -28.70 -1.97
N PHE A 7 -2.23 -27.82 -1.48
CA PHE A 7 -2.31 -26.38 -1.81
C PHE A 7 -0.99 -25.72 -2.24
N ASN A 8 0.04 -26.51 -2.61
CA ASN A 8 1.35 -25.98 -3.02
C ASN A 8 1.83 -26.45 -4.42
N ALA A 9 0.96 -27.00 -5.27
CA ALA A 9 1.36 -27.53 -6.58
C ALA A 9 1.00 -26.65 -7.79
N ALA A 10 0.25 -25.56 -7.61
CA ALA A 10 -0.15 -24.68 -8.72
C ALA A 10 0.76 -23.45 -8.91
N LEU A 11 1.65 -23.13 -7.95
CA LEU A 11 2.55 -21.98 -8.02
C LEU A 11 4.00 -22.31 -8.42
N LEU A 12 4.32 -23.59 -8.68
CA LEU A 12 5.68 -24.03 -9.05
C LEU A 12 5.84 -24.43 -10.53
N CYS A 13 4.77 -24.39 -11.33
CA CYS A 13 4.80 -24.84 -12.73
C CYS A 13 5.05 -23.73 -13.77
N LEU A 14 5.39 -22.51 -13.34
CA LEU A 14 5.77 -21.40 -14.24
C LEU A 14 7.28 -21.09 -14.22
N ALA A 15 8.10 -21.93 -13.60
CA ALA A 15 9.55 -21.71 -13.45
C ALA A 15 10.45 -22.82 -14.01
N VAL A 16 9.93 -23.76 -14.81
CA VAL A 16 10.76 -24.83 -15.41
C VAL A 16 10.40 -25.03 -16.89
N SER A 17 10.83 -24.09 -17.74
CA SER A 17 10.89 -24.31 -19.19
C SER A 17 12.01 -23.52 -19.84
N MET A 18 13.20 -23.48 -19.24
CA MET A 18 14.45 -23.16 -19.92
C MET A 18 15.54 -23.93 -19.19
N PHE A 19 15.95 -25.09 -19.73
CA PHE A 19 17.26 -25.73 -19.63
C PHE A 19 17.11 -27.16 -20.16
N ALA A 20 17.05 -27.28 -21.48
CA ALA A 20 17.30 -28.53 -22.17
C ALA A 20 18.28 -28.24 -23.30
N ALA A 21 19.58 -28.29 -22.98
CA ALA A 21 20.65 -28.39 -23.96
C ALA A 21 21.82 -29.17 -23.35
N CYS A 22 21.81 -30.47 -23.63
CA CYS A 22 22.94 -31.41 -23.71
C CYS A 22 23.99 -31.39 -22.59
N ALA A 23 23.80 -32.27 -21.61
CA ALA A 23 24.91 -32.88 -20.89
C ALA A 23 25.59 -33.92 -21.80
N GLY A 24 26.88 -33.72 -22.06
CA GLY A 24 27.79 -34.72 -22.60
C GLY A 24 29.13 -34.52 -21.92
N ASP A 25 29.29 -35.12 -20.73
CA ASP A 25 30.56 -35.13 -20.03
C ASP A 25 31.56 -36.02 -20.77
N ASN A 26 32.68 -35.44 -21.19
CA ASN A 26 33.95 -36.15 -21.26
C ASN A 26 35.06 -35.19 -20.81
N LEU A 27 35.71 -35.56 -19.70
CA LEU A 27 36.86 -34.89 -19.12
C LEU A 27 38.11 -35.10 -19.99
N ALA A 28 38.98 -34.09 -19.95
CA ALA A 28 40.31 -33.95 -20.55
C ALA A 28 40.36 -33.47 -22.02
N ASP A 29 40.61 -32.16 -22.20
CA ASP A 29 41.92 -31.74 -22.71
C ASP A 29 42.14 -30.22 -22.55
N ASN A 30 43.32 -29.87 -22.05
CA ASN A 30 43.77 -28.51 -21.83
C ASN A 30 44.20 -27.91 -23.18
N LYS A 31 43.26 -27.32 -23.92
CA LYS A 31 43.55 -26.48 -25.09
C LYS A 31 43.02 -25.08 -24.84
N GLU A 32 43.92 -24.11 -24.90
CA GLU A 32 43.62 -22.69 -25.00
C GLU A 32 42.43 -22.50 -25.95
N LYS A 33 41.29 -22.05 -25.41
CA LYS A 33 40.16 -21.63 -26.23
C LYS A 33 40.64 -20.43 -27.05
N LYS A 34 41.04 -20.66 -28.30
CA LYS A 34 41.01 -19.62 -29.32
C LYS A 34 39.61 -19.02 -29.28
N GLN A 35 39.53 -17.76 -28.89
CA GLN A 35 38.31 -16.97 -28.95
C GLN A 35 37.87 -16.99 -30.42
N GLU A 36 36.77 -17.69 -30.73
CA GLU A 36 36.16 -17.63 -32.07
C GLU A 36 35.89 -16.15 -32.36
N ILE A 37 36.52 -15.62 -33.41
CA ILE A 37 36.17 -14.30 -33.93
C ILE A 37 34.79 -14.46 -34.55
N LEU A 38 33.75 -14.07 -33.81
CA LEU A 38 32.39 -13.96 -34.34
C LEU A 38 32.43 -13.10 -35.61
N GLN A 39 32.14 -13.71 -36.75
CA GLN A 39 32.16 -13.05 -38.05
C GLN A 39 30.93 -12.15 -38.18
N GLY A 40 31.13 -10.87 -38.48
CA GLY A 40 30.06 -9.88 -38.61
C GLY A 40 30.57 -8.44 -38.59
N VAL A 41 29.65 -7.49 -38.60
CA VAL A 41 29.93 -6.04 -38.59
C VAL A 41 29.79 -5.51 -37.16
N ARG A 42 30.77 -4.73 -36.70
CA ARG A 42 30.83 -4.23 -35.33
C ARG A 42 30.15 -2.86 -35.23
N PHE A 43 29.25 -2.73 -34.27
CA PHE A 43 28.61 -1.48 -33.88
C PHE A 43 28.93 -1.22 -32.41
N THR A 44 29.66 -0.14 -32.14
CA THR A 44 30.14 0.20 -30.80
C THR A 44 29.41 1.43 -30.25
N ILE A 45 29.11 1.39 -28.96
CA ILE A 45 28.59 2.51 -28.20
C ILE A 45 29.45 2.70 -26.95
N ASN A 46 29.96 3.92 -26.77
CA ASN A 46 30.92 4.29 -25.73
C ASN A 46 30.25 5.06 -24.59
N GLU A 47 29.00 4.74 -24.29
CA GLU A 47 28.19 5.36 -23.25
C GLU A 47 27.37 4.30 -22.51
N THR A 48 26.98 4.64 -21.28
CA THR A 48 26.02 3.87 -20.49
C THR A 48 24.73 3.69 -21.27
N LYS A 49 24.08 2.54 -21.09
CA LYS A 49 22.79 2.17 -21.69
C LYS A 49 21.72 3.26 -21.55
N THR A 50 21.75 4.00 -20.45
CA THR A 50 20.96 5.21 -20.24
C THR A 50 21.79 6.19 -19.43
N SER A 51 21.78 7.47 -19.77
CA SER A 51 22.27 8.56 -18.93
C SER A 51 21.15 9.59 -18.82
N ALA A 52 20.09 9.22 -18.11
CA ALA A 52 18.92 10.08 -18.03
C ALA A 52 19.21 11.21 -17.06
N LYS A 53 19.14 12.46 -17.53
CA LYS A 53 19.33 13.64 -16.67
C LYS A 53 18.13 13.76 -15.73
N SER A 54 18.39 13.98 -14.44
CA SER A 54 17.37 14.50 -13.51
C SER A 54 17.40 16.02 -13.60
N TYR A 55 16.24 16.66 -13.53
CA TYR A 55 16.15 18.12 -13.47
C TYR A 55 16.03 18.57 -12.00
N VAL A 56 17.16 18.86 -11.36
CA VAL A 56 17.28 19.79 -10.23
C VAL A 56 18.60 20.54 -10.41
N GLY A 57 18.56 21.87 -10.52
CA GLY A 57 19.74 22.64 -10.91
C GLY A 57 20.78 22.79 -9.80
N VAL A 58 21.72 21.83 -9.67
CA VAL A 58 23.11 22.00 -9.20
C VAL A 58 23.94 20.80 -9.70
N GLU A 59 25.08 21.05 -10.35
CA GLU A 59 26.11 20.05 -10.70
C GLU A 59 27.15 19.93 -9.58
N GLU A 60 27.55 18.70 -9.22
CA GLU A 60 28.89 18.43 -8.67
C GLU A 60 29.36 17.01 -9.04
N ASP A 61 30.64 16.91 -9.40
CA ASP A 61 31.31 15.76 -10.00
C ASP A 61 31.80 14.75 -8.93
N GLY A 62 31.77 13.45 -9.26
CA GLY A 62 32.17 12.40 -8.33
C GLY A 62 32.29 11.01 -8.96
N ALA A 63 33.50 10.46 -8.90
CA ALA A 63 33.92 9.18 -9.46
C ALA A 63 33.05 7.97 -9.01
N LYS A 64 32.65 7.10 -9.95
CA LYS A 64 31.82 5.92 -9.70
C LYS A 64 32.58 4.61 -9.94
N THR A 65 32.34 3.63 -9.07
CA THR A 65 32.57 2.20 -9.35
C THR A 65 31.30 1.38 -9.06
N ARG A 66 31.13 0.31 -9.86
CA ARG A 66 30.34 -0.93 -9.69
C ARG A 66 28.88 -0.98 -10.21
N THR A 67 28.57 -2.17 -10.73
CA THR A 67 27.37 -2.72 -11.40
C THR A 67 26.06 -2.53 -10.63
N THR A 68 25.26 -1.53 -11.00
CA THR A 68 23.81 -1.33 -10.71
C THR A 68 23.46 0.09 -11.16
N ILE A 69 22.25 0.36 -11.61
CA ILE A 69 21.84 1.77 -11.84
C ILE A 69 21.94 2.53 -10.52
N LYS A 70 22.60 3.68 -10.52
CA LYS A 70 22.66 4.56 -9.35
C LYS A 70 22.07 5.89 -9.75
N HIS A 71 20.81 6.10 -9.38
CA HIS A 71 20.23 7.43 -9.38
C HIS A 71 20.77 8.20 -8.21
N THR A 72 21.23 9.41 -8.49
CA THR A 72 21.42 10.43 -7.47
C THR A 72 20.38 11.49 -7.75
N THR A 73 19.55 11.78 -6.74
CA THR A 73 18.48 12.79 -6.85
C THR A 73 19.07 14.11 -7.39
N GLY A 74 18.46 14.64 -8.45
CA GLY A 74 18.94 15.85 -9.13
C GLY A 74 20.10 15.67 -10.12
N LEU A 75 20.80 14.53 -10.12
CA LEU A 75 21.92 14.25 -11.04
C LEU A 75 21.60 13.16 -12.07
N GLY A 76 20.42 12.52 -11.98
CA GLY A 76 19.98 11.51 -12.93
C GLY A 76 20.44 10.11 -12.58
N ALA A 77 20.22 9.18 -13.51
CA ALA A 77 20.56 7.77 -13.33
C ALA A 77 21.30 7.20 -14.53
N ASP A 78 22.36 6.43 -14.24
CA ASP A 78 23.14 5.71 -15.24
C ASP A 78 22.66 4.26 -15.34
N ALA A 79 22.28 3.79 -16.53
CA ALA A 79 22.02 2.39 -16.81
C ALA A 79 23.18 1.70 -17.53
N TYR A 80 23.43 0.45 -17.17
CA TYR A 80 24.54 -0.32 -17.73
C TYR A 80 24.03 -1.40 -18.69
N TRP A 81 24.85 -1.73 -19.68
CA TRP A 81 24.54 -2.76 -20.65
C TRP A 81 24.55 -4.16 -20.02
N ASN A 82 23.73 -5.06 -20.57
CA ASN A 82 23.71 -6.48 -20.23
C ASN A 82 24.04 -7.35 -21.45
N ASN A 83 24.46 -8.59 -21.23
CA ASN A 83 24.88 -9.50 -22.29
C ASN A 83 23.73 -9.94 -23.21
N ASP A 84 22.50 -9.83 -22.74
CA ASP A 84 21.25 -10.12 -23.45
C ASP A 84 20.66 -8.90 -24.15
N ASP A 85 21.23 -7.70 -23.95
CA ASP A 85 20.87 -6.54 -24.74
C ASP A 85 21.22 -6.76 -26.22
N TYR A 86 20.41 -6.21 -27.11
CA TYR A 86 20.65 -6.23 -28.55
C TYR A 86 20.16 -4.94 -29.19
N ILE A 87 20.71 -4.65 -30.36
CA ILE A 87 20.26 -3.55 -31.22
C ILE A 87 19.75 -4.08 -32.56
N TRP A 88 19.04 -3.22 -33.26
CA TRP A 88 18.63 -3.41 -34.64
C TRP A 88 19.25 -2.34 -35.51
N VAL A 89 19.80 -2.74 -36.65
CA VAL A 89 20.39 -1.81 -37.62
C VAL A 89 19.74 -2.04 -38.98
N LYS A 90 19.34 -0.95 -39.65
CA LYS A 90 18.73 -1.02 -40.98
C LYS A 90 19.82 -1.14 -42.03
N ASN A 91 19.83 -2.24 -42.77
CA ASN A 91 20.82 -2.48 -43.82
C ASN A 91 20.46 -1.70 -45.12
N ASN A 92 21.35 -1.77 -46.12
CA ASN A 92 21.19 -1.09 -47.41
C ASN A 92 19.99 -1.58 -48.23
N ALA A 93 19.46 -2.77 -47.93
CA ALA A 93 18.22 -3.29 -48.51
C ALA A 93 16.95 -2.77 -47.81
N GLY A 94 17.09 -1.89 -46.81
CA GLY A 94 15.98 -1.35 -46.02
C GLY A 94 15.42 -2.31 -44.98
N VAL A 95 16.12 -3.42 -44.69
CA VAL A 95 15.69 -4.47 -43.77
C VAL A 95 16.39 -4.31 -42.42
N TRP A 96 15.62 -4.37 -41.33
CA TRP A 96 16.18 -4.39 -39.98
C TRP A 96 16.91 -5.70 -39.69
N LYS A 97 18.13 -5.61 -39.16
CA LYS A 97 18.96 -6.74 -38.75
C LYS A 97 19.21 -6.65 -37.25
N LYS A 98 18.87 -7.71 -36.52
CA LYS A 98 19.16 -7.87 -35.10
C LYS A 98 20.62 -8.23 -34.89
N SER A 99 21.27 -7.66 -33.87
CA SER A 99 22.60 -8.12 -33.46
C SER A 99 22.57 -9.56 -32.97
N ILE A 100 23.54 -10.35 -33.40
CA ILE A 100 23.68 -11.78 -33.05
C ILE A 100 24.52 -12.00 -31.78
N SER A 101 25.27 -10.98 -31.35
CA SER A 101 26.09 -11.03 -30.15
C SER A 101 26.33 -9.64 -29.59
N THR A 102 26.52 -9.57 -28.27
CA THR A 102 26.87 -8.36 -27.54
C THR A 102 28.11 -8.63 -26.70
N MET A 103 29.10 -7.76 -26.78
CA MET A 103 30.33 -7.82 -25.98
C MET A 103 30.46 -6.54 -25.16
N LEU A 104 30.73 -6.68 -23.87
CA LEU A 104 30.80 -5.55 -22.95
C LEU A 104 32.23 -5.36 -22.42
N ASN A 105 32.58 -4.13 -22.06
CA ASN A 105 33.73 -3.90 -21.19
C ASN A 105 33.42 -4.34 -19.74
N THR A 106 34.45 -4.41 -18.91
CA THR A 106 34.34 -4.80 -17.50
C THR A 106 33.34 -3.94 -16.74
N GLU A 107 33.31 -2.63 -17.02
CA GLU A 107 32.45 -1.66 -16.35
C GLU A 107 31.01 -1.62 -16.92
N ARG A 108 30.73 -2.31 -18.04
CA ARG A 108 29.45 -2.31 -18.76
C ARG A 108 28.96 -0.94 -19.22
N THR A 109 29.88 0.01 -19.35
CA THR A 109 29.68 1.36 -19.89
C THR A 109 29.95 1.44 -21.38
N HIS A 110 30.38 0.34 -21.99
CA HIS A 110 30.68 0.20 -23.40
C HIS A 110 30.12 -1.12 -23.90
N ALA A 111 29.47 -1.09 -25.06
CA ALA A 111 28.99 -2.30 -25.74
C ALA A 111 29.44 -2.33 -27.20
N THR A 112 29.83 -3.52 -27.65
CA THR A 112 30.07 -3.85 -29.06
C THR A 112 29.05 -4.89 -29.49
N PHE A 113 28.14 -4.48 -30.36
CA PHE A 113 27.13 -5.34 -30.98
C PHE A 113 27.66 -5.88 -32.30
N ILE A 114 27.51 -7.19 -32.51
CA ILE A 114 27.87 -7.85 -33.77
C ILE A 114 26.62 -8.05 -34.61
N LEU A 115 26.59 -7.43 -35.78
CA LEU A 115 25.50 -7.53 -36.75
C LEU A 115 25.86 -8.58 -37.82
N PRO A 116 24.86 -9.32 -38.34
CA PRO A 116 25.09 -10.30 -39.39
C PRO A 116 25.42 -9.60 -40.72
N GLY A 117 26.12 -10.32 -41.60
CA GLY A 117 26.46 -9.84 -42.94
C GLY A 117 27.88 -9.26 -43.05
N ASN A 118 28.10 -8.52 -44.14
CA ASN A 118 29.38 -7.90 -44.48
C ASN A 118 29.34 -6.38 -44.29
N GLN A 119 30.50 -5.73 -44.24
CA GLN A 119 30.58 -4.27 -44.11
C GLN A 119 29.78 -3.52 -45.19
N SER A 120 29.76 -4.04 -46.43
CA SER A 120 29.01 -3.46 -47.55
C SER A 120 27.49 -3.48 -47.38
N ASP A 121 26.97 -4.24 -46.41
CA ASP A 121 25.54 -4.33 -46.15
C ASP A 121 25.02 -3.11 -45.37
N TYR A 122 25.92 -2.32 -44.77
CA TYR A 122 25.58 -1.16 -43.94
C TYR A 122 26.29 0.09 -44.46
N SER A 123 25.55 1.19 -44.57
CA SER A 123 26.10 2.48 -45.00
C SER A 123 26.43 3.38 -43.80
N ASP A 124 27.34 4.35 -44.02
CA ASP A 124 27.48 5.47 -43.08
C ASP A 124 26.14 6.19 -42.93
N GLY A 125 25.72 6.43 -41.70
CA GLY A 125 24.41 6.99 -41.38
C GLY A 125 23.26 5.97 -41.31
N CYS A 126 23.52 4.67 -41.24
CA CYS A 126 22.44 3.68 -41.09
C CYS A 126 21.70 3.85 -39.74
N PRO A 127 20.35 3.80 -39.73
CA PRO A 127 19.55 3.88 -38.52
C PRO A 127 19.81 2.72 -37.56
N VAL A 128 19.83 3.02 -36.27
CA VAL A 128 19.93 2.07 -35.16
C VAL A 128 18.71 2.22 -34.26
N ILE A 129 18.12 1.10 -33.84
CA ILE A 129 17.09 1.05 -32.79
C ILE A 129 17.56 0.10 -31.69
N TYR A 130 17.56 0.60 -30.45
CA TYR A 130 17.59 -0.20 -29.25
C TYR A 130 16.15 -0.39 -28.76
N ASN A 131 15.66 -1.63 -28.83
CA ASN A 131 14.36 -2.04 -28.31
C ASN A 131 14.40 -3.55 -28.05
N ILE A 132 14.37 -3.91 -26.78
CA ILE A 132 14.34 -5.30 -26.32
C ILE A 132 13.03 -5.66 -25.62
N SER A 133 12.06 -4.75 -25.66
CA SER A 133 10.76 -4.98 -25.03
C SER A 133 10.11 -6.24 -25.63
N PRO A 134 9.51 -7.10 -24.78
CA PRO A 134 8.94 -8.34 -25.26
C PRO A 134 7.76 -8.02 -26.18
N SER A 135 7.79 -8.63 -27.36
CA SER A 135 6.71 -8.49 -28.32
C SER A 135 5.43 -9.11 -27.76
N THR A 136 4.33 -8.38 -27.87
CA THR A 136 3.00 -8.84 -27.42
C THR A 136 2.28 -9.68 -28.49
N SER A 137 2.87 -9.81 -29.68
CA SER A 137 2.34 -10.60 -30.79
C SER A 137 3.47 -11.22 -31.64
N PRO A 138 3.36 -12.50 -32.05
CA PRO A 138 4.32 -13.13 -32.96
C PRO A 138 4.55 -12.35 -34.27
N SER A 139 3.56 -11.59 -34.73
CA SER A 139 3.66 -10.79 -35.96
C SER A 139 4.64 -9.62 -35.88
N PHE A 140 5.09 -9.25 -34.68
CA PHE A 140 6.00 -8.12 -34.44
C PHE A 140 7.32 -8.54 -33.80
N HIS A 141 7.63 -9.83 -33.76
CA HIS A 141 8.85 -10.35 -33.13
C HIS A 141 10.14 -9.79 -33.76
N ASP A 142 10.11 -9.52 -35.07
CA ASP A 142 11.25 -9.01 -35.84
C ASP A 142 11.06 -7.56 -36.29
N SER A 143 10.23 -6.80 -35.58
CA SER A 143 9.87 -5.45 -35.95
C SER A 143 10.31 -4.47 -34.83
N PRO A 144 11.54 -3.93 -34.88
CA PRO A 144 12.09 -3.13 -33.79
C PRO A 144 11.38 -1.80 -33.56
N GLU A 145 10.62 -1.34 -34.54
CA GLU A 145 9.81 -0.14 -34.49
C GLU A 145 8.58 -0.32 -33.58
N TYR A 146 8.27 -1.54 -33.14
CA TYR A 146 7.15 -1.84 -32.24
C TYR A 146 7.63 -1.93 -30.79
N LEU A 147 7.21 -0.97 -29.99
CA LEU A 147 7.55 -0.87 -28.58
C LEU A 147 6.40 -1.33 -27.70
N ASN A 148 6.73 -2.08 -26.65
CA ASN A 148 5.84 -2.40 -25.56
C ASN A 148 6.29 -1.66 -24.28
N ILE A 149 5.58 -0.58 -23.94
CA ILE A 149 5.67 0.06 -22.63
C ILE A 149 4.68 -0.66 -21.72
N ASN A 150 5.20 -1.62 -20.96
CA ASN A 150 4.38 -2.54 -20.18
C ASN A 150 3.73 -1.79 -19.01
N TYR A 151 2.43 -2.00 -18.81
CA TYR A 151 1.72 -1.42 -17.66
C TYR A 151 2.10 -2.11 -16.34
N LEU A 152 2.73 -3.29 -16.37
CA LEU A 152 3.29 -3.98 -15.21
C LEU A 152 4.82 -3.88 -15.22
N GLN A 153 5.38 -3.20 -14.22
CA GLN A 153 6.80 -2.92 -14.14
C GLN A 153 7.37 -3.34 -12.78
N PRO A 154 7.68 -4.63 -12.57
CA PRO A 154 8.12 -5.14 -11.27
C PRO A 154 9.47 -4.56 -10.83
N GLN A 155 9.60 -4.33 -9.52
CA GLN A 155 10.78 -3.75 -8.88
C GLN A 155 11.26 -4.71 -7.78
N THR A 156 12.39 -5.37 -8.03
CA THR A 156 12.92 -6.40 -7.12
C THR A 156 13.90 -5.85 -6.11
N LYS A 157 14.54 -4.72 -6.43
CA LYS A 157 15.51 -4.00 -5.60
C LYS A 157 15.28 -2.50 -5.69
N ALA A 158 15.50 -1.80 -4.59
CA ALA A 158 15.47 -0.35 -4.58
C ALA A 158 16.62 0.20 -5.42
N ASN A 159 16.41 1.37 -6.03
CA ASN A 159 17.40 2.02 -6.88
C ASN A 159 17.90 1.12 -8.02
N ASP A 160 17.08 0.21 -8.55
CA ASP A 160 17.48 -0.71 -9.62
C ASP A 160 16.57 -0.57 -10.83
N PHE A 161 17.17 -0.16 -11.94
CA PHE A 161 16.48 0.06 -13.21
C PHE A 161 16.86 -0.99 -14.28
N SER A 162 17.44 -2.13 -13.88
CA SER A 162 17.96 -3.16 -14.80
C SER A 162 16.89 -3.77 -15.71
N MET A 163 15.62 -3.71 -15.31
CA MET A 163 14.48 -4.21 -16.09
C MET A 163 13.96 -3.22 -17.14
N ALA A 164 14.49 -1.99 -17.22
CA ALA A 164 13.96 -0.92 -18.06
C ALA A 164 13.71 -1.35 -19.51
N GLY A 165 14.70 -2.00 -20.14
CA GLY A 165 14.56 -2.48 -21.53
C GLY A 165 13.41 -3.46 -21.73
N TYR A 166 13.12 -4.30 -20.74
CA TYR A 166 12.03 -5.28 -20.79
C TYR A 166 10.65 -4.68 -20.52
N VAL A 167 10.58 -3.48 -19.95
CA VAL A 167 9.31 -2.81 -19.61
C VAL A 167 9.01 -1.61 -20.51
N GLY A 168 9.89 -1.28 -21.46
CA GLY A 168 9.61 -0.29 -22.50
C GLY A 168 10.67 0.78 -22.72
N ASP A 169 11.86 0.67 -22.12
CA ASP A 169 12.97 1.53 -22.51
C ASP A 169 13.39 1.23 -23.96
N CYS A 170 13.55 2.30 -24.73
CA CYS A 170 14.03 2.25 -26.10
C CYS A 170 14.81 3.51 -26.46
N GLY A 171 15.63 3.38 -27.49
CA GLY A 171 16.41 4.47 -28.04
C GLY A 171 16.63 4.34 -29.54
N THR A 172 16.83 5.48 -30.20
CA THR A 172 17.18 5.58 -31.62
C THR A 172 18.55 6.20 -31.77
N GLY A 173 19.29 5.75 -32.78
CA GLY A 173 20.61 6.27 -33.11
C GLY A 173 20.89 6.28 -34.61
N VAL A 174 22.01 6.90 -34.96
CA VAL A 174 22.55 6.90 -36.32
C VAL A 174 23.99 6.42 -36.23
N ALA A 175 24.30 5.31 -36.89
CA ALA A 175 25.63 4.74 -36.89
C ALA A 175 26.55 5.48 -37.86
N LYS A 176 27.77 5.76 -37.41
CA LYS A 176 28.82 6.42 -38.16
C LYS A 176 30.00 5.49 -38.38
N SER A 177 30.50 5.43 -39.62
CA SER A 177 31.69 4.65 -39.94
C SER A 177 32.90 5.25 -39.21
N THR A 178 33.69 4.42 -38.54
CA THR A 178 34.89 4.85 -37.80
C THR A 178 36.15 4.90 -38.67
N GLY A 179 36.03 4.60 -39.97
CA GLY A 179 37.14 4.55 -40.92
C GLY A 179 37.95 3.25 -40.88
N GLY A 180 37.74 2.38 -39.89
CA GLY A 180 38.26 1.01 -39.85
C GLY A 180 37.38 0.01 -40.65
N PRO A 181 37.91 -1.16 -41.05
CA PRO A 181 37.12 -2.19 -41.72
C PRO A 181 36.03 -2.75 -40.79
N GLY A 182 34.76 -2.47 -41.10
CA GLY A 182 33.62 -3.09 -40.44
C GLY A 182 33.29 -2.57 -39.06
N GLU A 183 33.74 -1.35 -38.70
CA GLU A 183 33.51 -0.75 -37.39
C GLU A 183 32.70 0.55 -37.49
N PHE A 184 31.53 0.55 -36.85
CA PHE A 184 30.63 1.68 -36.73
C PHE A 184 30.52 2.12 -35.28
N SER A 185 30.39 3.41 -35.03
CA SER A 185 30.05 3.97 -33.71
C SER A 185 28.68 4.64 -33.75
N PHE A 186 27.88 4.51 -32.70
CA PHE A 186 26.60 5.21 -32.58
C PHE A 186 26.39 5.74 -31.16
N GLN A 187 25.41 6.63 -31.04
CA GLN A 187 24.86 7.13 -29.77
C GLN A 187 23.36 6.85 -29.74
N LEU A 188 22.80 6.75 -28.55
CA LEU A 188 21.36 6.56 -28.36
C LEU A 188 20.70 7.80 -27.79
N GLN A 189 19.65 8.23 -28.48
CA GLN A 189 18.65 9.13 -27.91
C GLN A 189 17.49 8.28 -27.39
N HIS A 190 17.26 8.31 -26.08
CA HIS A 190 16.12 7.63 -25.47
C HIS A 190 14.81 8.30 -25.87
N ASN A 191 13.81 7.47 -26.21
CA ASN A 191 12.57 7.96 -26.80
C ASN A 191 11.37 7.94 -25.83
N VAL A 192 11.55 7.38 -24.62
CA VAL A 192 10.55 7.30 -23.55
C VAL A 192 10.94 8.18 -22.36
N SER A 193 10.01 8.42 -21.44
CA SER A 193 10.28 9.16 -20.20
C SER A 193 10.23 8.24 -18.97
N TYR A 194 10.79 8.70 -17.86
CA TYR A 194 10.92 7.91 -16.64
C TYR A 194 10.40 8.68 -15.43
N LEU A 195 9.77 7.98 -14.49
CA LEU A 195 9.48 8.50 -13.16
C LEU A 195 10.32 7.76 -12.13
N CYS A 196 10.89 8.49 -11.17
CA CYS A 196 11.59 7.95 -10.00
C CYS A 196 10.82 8.34 -8.73
N PHE A 197 10.27 7.37 -8.03
CA PHE A 197 9.56 7.59 -6.77
C PHE A 197 10.51 7.50 -5.60
N LEU A 198 10.49 8.53 -4.75
CA LEU A 198 11.30 8.66 -3.53
C LEU A 198 10.38 8.84 -2.32
N PRO A 199 9.63 7.79 -1.92
CA PRO A 199 8.74 7.89 -0.78
C PRO A 199 9.51 7.91 0.54
N ARG A 200 8.90 8.53 1.55
CA ARG A 200 9.43 8.60 2.92
C ARG A 200 8.31 8.52 3.94
N CYS A 201 8.63 8.16 5.18
CA CYS A 201 7.69 8.24 6.30
C CYS A 201 8.31 9.10 7.39
N SER A 202 7.82 10.33 7.57
CA SER A 202 8.42 11.24 8.56
C SER A 202 8.09 10.87 10.02
N ASN A 203 7.12 9.99 10.25
CA ASN A 203 6.95 9.35 11.55
C ASN A 203 8.01 8.25 11.71
N ALA A 204 9.11 8.57 12.38
CA ALA A 204 10.24 7.66 12.53
C ALA A 204 9.88 6.32 13.19
N VAL A 205 9.00 6.32 14.21
CA VAL A 205 8.63 5.10 14.94
C VAL A 205 7.79 4.19 14.05
N LEU A 206 6.80 4.75 13.35
CA LEU A 206 5.99 4.02 12.38
C LEU A 206 6.83 3.53 11.20
N GLY A 207 7.70 4.37 10.66
CA GLY A 207 8.52 4.07 9.47
C GLY A 207 9.39 2.83 9.64
N GLN A 208 9.81 2.49 10.87
CA GLN A 208 10.53 1.25 11.16
C GLN A 208 9.69 -0.01 10.95
N ASN A 209 8.36 0.10 11.02
CA ASN A 209 7.42 -0.99 10.82
C ASN A 209 6.95 -1.11 9.37
N LEU A 210 7.04 -0.02 8.59
CA LEU A 210 6.45 0.06 7.26
C LEU A 210 7.36 -0.43 6.13
N GLN A 211 6.74 -1.07 5.16
CA GLN A 211 7.32 -1.48 3.88
C GLN A 211 6.40 -1.02 2.73
N LEU A 212 6.99 -0.59 1.62
CA LEU A 212 6.31 -0.31 0.37
C LEU A 212 6.17 -1.60 -0.44
N THR A 213 4.95 -1.91 -0.89
CA THR A 213 4.67 -3.17 -1.63
C THR A 213 4.18 -2.93 -3.05
N LYS A 214 3.68 -1.72 -3.35
CA LYS A 214 3.13 -1.40 -4.66
C LYS A 214 3.09 0.12 -4.88
N ILE A 215 3.37 0.55 -6.10
CA ILE A 215 3.06 1.90 -6.58
C ILE A 215 2.17 1.76 -7.81
N VAL A 216 1.04 2.45 -7.82
CA VAL A 216 0.13 2.52 -8.96
C VAL A 216 0.03 3.97 -9.40
N VAL A 217 0.40 4.24 -10.66
CA VAL A 217 0.34 5.56 -11.27
C VAL A 217 -0.79 5.57 -12.27
N ARG A 218 -1.75 6.47 -12.12
CA ARG A 218 -2.89 6.61 -13.01
C ARG A 218 -2.97 8.03 -13.54
N SER A 219 -3.08 8.21 -14.85
CA SER A 219 -3.39 9.51 -15.43
C SER A 219 -4.80 9.96 -15.06
N THR A 220 -4.95 11.23 -14.72
CA THR A 220 -6.26 11.87 -14.46
C THR A 220 -6.75 12.68 -15.65
N ILE A 221 -5.95 12.83 -16.71
CA ILE A 221 -6.35 13.51 -17.94
C ILE A 221 -7.24 12.56 -18.78
N PRO A 222 -8.43 12.99 -19.24
CA PRO A 222 -9.28 12.15 -20.08
C PRO A 222 -8.58 11.70 -21.37
N ASN A 223 -8.62 10.40 -21.65
CA ASN A 223 -7.99 9.76 -22.82
C ASN A 223 -6.45 9.87 -22.90
N ASP A 224 -5.80 10.19 -21.78
CA ASP A 224 -4.35 10.19 -21.69
C ASP A 224 -3.81 8.80 -21.33
N TYR A 225 -2.85 8.33 -22.11
CA TYR A 225 -2.25 7.00 -21.98
C TYR A 225 -0.78 7.15 -21.65
N ILE A 226 -0.34 6.43 -20.61
CA ILE A 226 1.02 6.54 -20.07
C ILE A 226 1.83 5.25 -20.31
N ALA A 227 1.16 4.18 -20.76
CA ALA A 227 1.75 2.92 -21.16
C ALA A 227 0.96 2.32 -22.32
N ALA A 228 1.61 1.46 -23.11
CA ALA A 228 0.93 0.72 -24.16
C ALA A 228 1.73 -0.50 -24.61
N ASN A 229 1.01 -1.59 -24.88
CA ASN A 229 1.50 -2.83 -25.46
C ASN A 229 1.90 -2.68 -26.94
N TRP A 230 1.62 -1.52 -27.54
CA TRP A 230 1.99 -1.16 -28.90
C TRP A 230 2.13 0.35 -29.07
N CYS A 231 3.38 0.80 -29.20
CA CYS A 231 3.77 2.11 -29.70
C CYS A 231 4.65 1.97 -30.95
N ASN A 232 4.70 3.00 -31.79
CA ASN A 232 5.70 3.09 -32.85
C ASN A 232 6.90 3.91 -32.38
N VAL A 233 8.09 3.39 -32.65
CA VAL A 233 9.37 4.09 -32.51
C VAL A 233 9.90 4.36 -33.92
N PRO A 234 9.54 5.51 -34.54
CA PRO A 234 10.09 5.87 -35.83
C PRO A 234 11.59 6.15 -35.69
N SER A 235 12.33 6.08 -36.79
CA SER A 235 13.74 6.49 -36.81
C SER A 235 13.97 7.96 -36.44
N THR A 236 12.91 8.78 -36.35
CA THR A 236 12.95 10.17 -35.88
C THR A 236 12.95 10.29 -34.35
N GLY A 237 12.69 9.20 -33.62
CA GLY A 237 12.83 9.14 -32.17
C GLY A 237 11.65 9.65 -31.33
N ALA A 238 10.53 10.05 -31.95
CA ALA A 238 9.32 10.42 -31.20
C ALA A 238 8.41 9.19 -31.07
N VAL A 239 8.27 8.63 -29.85
CA VAL A 239 7.32 7.54 -29.61
C VAL A 239 5.90 8.06 -29.74
N PHE A 240 5.05 7.37 -30.50
CA PHE A 240 3.65 7.71 -30.61
C PHE A 240 2.75 6.48 -30.66
N LEU A 241 1.50 6.66 -30.25
CA LEU A 241 0.44 5.68 -30.45
C LEU A 241 -0.08 5.78 -31.89
N PRO A 242 -0.20 4.66 -32.62
CA PRO A 242 -0.74 4.69 -33.98
C PRO A 242 -2.18 5.23 -34.01
N SER A 243 -2.51 6.05 -35.02
CA SER A 243 -3.84 6.64 -35.21
C SER A 243 -4.90 5.62 -35.65
N THR A 244 -4.47 4.47 -36.20
CA THR A 244 -5.31 3.34 -36.55
C THR A 244 -4.78 2.09 -35.87
N PHE A 245 -5.60 1.50 -35.00
CA PHE A 245 -5.32 0.17 -34.47
C PHE A 245 -5.74 -0.87 -35.51
N LEU A 246 -4.99 -1.97 -35.62
CA LEU A 246 -5.35 -3.10 -36.48
C LEU A 246 -6.71 -3.66 -36.05
N SER A 247 -7.51 -4.17 -36.99
CA SER A 247 -8.87 -4.66 -36.72
C SER A 247 -8.95 -5.83 -35.73
N TRP A 248 -7.83 -6.55 -35.50
CA TRP A 248 -7.69 -7.60 -34.50
C TRP A 248 -7.20 -7.10 -33.13
N ALA A 249 -6.71 -5.86 -33.06
CA ALA A 249 -6.25 -5.20 -31.85
C ALA A 249 -7.45 -4.59 -31.10
N VAL A 250 -8.23 -5.46 -30.47
CA VAL A 250 -9.41 -5.07 -29.68
C VAL A 250 -8.99 -4.84 -28.22
N ASN A 251 -9.31 -3.67 -27.66
CA ASN A 251 -9.31 -3.31 -26.23
C ASN A 251 -8.08 -3.68 -25.37
N GLY A 252 -7.40 -2.68 -24.79
CA GLY A 252 -6.34 -2.89 -23.79
C GLY A 252 -4.90 -2.79 -24.32
N LEU A 253 -4.70 -2.19 -25.50
CA LEU A 253 -3.36 -1.87 -25.99
C LEU A 253 -2.74 -0.67 -25.30
N SER A 254 -3.52 0.31 -24.90
CA SER A 254 -3.06 1.49 -24.18
C SER A 254 -3.65 1.53 -22.79
N SER A 255 -2.89 2.07 -21.85
CA SER A 255 -3.23 2.07 -20.44
C SER A 255 -3.02 3.47 -19.86
N PRO A 256 -4.03 4.06 -19.20
CA PRO A 256 -3.85 5.25 -18.38
C PRO A 256 -3.19 4.91 -17.04
N LEU A 257 -2.66 3.68 -16.88
CA LEU A 257 -2.22 3.10 -15.63
C LEU A 257 -0.87 2.38 -15.82
N VAL A 258 0.05 2.58 -14.88
CA VAL A 258 1.22 1.72 -14.68
C VAL A 258 1.25 1.24 -13.23
N THR A 259 1.57 -0.02 -13.02
CA THR A 259 1.73 -0.66 -11.71
C THR A 259 3.16 -1.15 -11.56
N ALA A 260 3.85 -0.63 -10.55
CA ALA A 260 5.09 -1.17 -10.05
C ALA A 260 4.80 -2.05 -8.83
N SER A 261 4.98 -3.36 -8.99
CA SER A 261 5.01 -4.29 -7.85
C SER A 261 6.36 -4.18 -7.15
N VAL A 262 6.36 -3.86 -5.86
CA VAL A 262 7.59 -3.57 -5.10
C VAL A 262 7.86 -4.68 -4.10
N ASN A 263 9.11 -5.11 -4.03
CA ASN A 263 9.53 -6.19 -3.12
C ASN A 263 9.79 -5.69 -1.69
N ASN A 264 8.74 -5.22 -1.01
CA ASN A 264 8.74 -4.83 0.41
C ASN A 264 9.85 -3.82 0.80
N PHE A 265 10.04 -2.75 0.01
CA PHE A 265 11.10 -1.77 0.25
C PHE A 265 10.88 -1.01 1.58
N PRO A 266 11.90 -0.81 2.43
CA PRO A 266 11.75 -0.12 3.70
C PRO A 266 11.28 1.35 3.57
N LEU A 267 10.51 1.83 4.55
CA LEU A 267 10.09 3.24 4.67
C LEU A 267 10.66 3.91 5.94
N SER A 268 11.84 3.45 6.39
CA SER A 268 12.52 3.93 7.60
C SER A 268 13.26 5.26 7.42
N ASN A 269 13.20 5.87 6.25
CA ASN A 269 13.80 7.16 5.94
C ASN A 269 12.90 8.31 6.43
N SER A 270 13.15 8.83 7.63
CA SER A 270 12.27 9.83 8.25
C SER A 270 12.61 11.28 7.95
N THR A 271 13.90 11.56 7.70
CA THR A 271 14.42 12.94 7.61
C THR A 271 14.64 13.40 6.18
N ALA A 272 15.11 12.50 5.32
CA ALA A 272 15.43 12.78 3.91
C ALA A 272 15.07 11.57 3.04
N GLU A 273 14.96 11.81 1.74
CA GLU A 273 14.82 10.78 0.71
C GLU A 273 16.04 9.86 0.70
N SER A 274 15.85 8.58 0.37
CA SER A 274 16.93 7.59 0.35
C SER A 274 16.75 6.64 -0.82
N PRO A 275 17.42 6.89 -1.96
CA PRO A 275 17.27 6.05 -3.14
C PRO A 275 17.55 4.58 -2.87
N ASP A 276 18.64 4.27 -2.15
CA ASP A 276 19.05 2.90 -1.84
C ASP A 276 18.06 2.14 -0.94
N LEU A 277 17.15 2.84 -0.25
CA LEU A 277 16.12 2.19 0.56
C LEU A 277 14.86 1.87 -0.25
N ASN A 278 14.38 2.80 -1.08
CA ASN A 278 13.06 2.65 -1.69
C ASN A 278 12.83 3.36 -3.03
N ALA A 279 13.88 3.85 -3.71
CA ALA A 279 13.71 4.37 -5.06
C ALA A 279 13.09 3.30 -5.97
N THR A 280 12.04 3.70 -6.68
CA THR A 280 11.28 2.86 -7.60
C THR A 280 11.16 3.59 -8.93
N TYR A 281 11.44 2.90 -10.03
CA TYR A 281 11.36 3.50 -11.37
C TYR A 281 10.20 2.94 -12.16
N ILE A 282 9.63 3.77 -13.03
CA ILE A 282 8.79 3.30 -14.13
C ILE A 282 9.14 4.00 -15.43
N VAL A 283 8.94 3.30 -16.54
CA VAL A 283 8.97 3.81 -17.91
C VAL A 283 7.57 4.22 -18.32
N ILE A 284 7.42 5.39 -18.92
CA ILE A 284 6.14 5.90 -19.41
C ILE A 284 6.27 6.53 -20.80
N LEU A 285 5.14 6.67 -21.47
CA LEU A 285 5.03 7.50 -22.67
C LEU A 285 5.44 8.95 -22.34
N PRO A 286 6.17 9.64 -23.24
CA PRO A 286 6.43 11.06 -23.10
C PRO A 286 5.18 11.91 -23.24
N GLY A 287 5.14 13.05 -22.55
CA GLY A 287 4.02 13.97 -22.58
C GLY A 287 3.87 14.79 -21.30
N ILE A 288 2.89 15.68 -21.27
CA ILE A 288 2.52 16.40 -20.05
C ILE A 288 1.37 15.63 -19.41
N HIS A 289 1.56 15.18 -18.18
CA HIS A 289 0.62 14.31 -17.48
C HIS A 289 0.24 14.84 -16.10
N ASP A 290 -1.00 14.51 -15.70
CA ASP A 290 -1.49 14.63 -14.33
C ASP A 290 -1.72 13.23 -13.76
N PHE A 291 -1.22 12.96 -12.55
CA PHE A 291 -1.21 11.64 -11.95
C PHE A 291 -1.92 11.60 -10.59
N THR A 292 -2.76 10.57 -10.41
CA THR A 292 -2.98 9.99 -9.08
C THR A 292 -1.95 8.87 -8.87
N ILE A 293 -1.11 9.02 -7.85
CA ILE A 293 -0.12 8.02 -7.42
C ILE A 293 -0.63 7.37 -6.14
N THR A 294 -0.82 6.05 -6.17
CA THR A 294 -1.26 5.25 -5.03
C THR A 294 -0.10 4.40 -4.54
N TYR A 295 0.34 4.66 -3.31
CA TYR A 295 1.35 3.87 -2.61
C TYR A 295 0.65 2.87 -1.70
N THR A 296 0.93 1.57 -1.86
CA THR A 296 0.51 0.56 -0.89
C THR A 296 1.63 0.33 0.11
N ILE A 297 1.33 0.65 1.37
CA ILE A 297 2.23 0.45 2.50
C ILE A 297 1.73 -0.74 3.33
N LYS A 298 2.67 -1.44 3.94
CA LYS A 298 2.40 -2.60 4.79
C LYS A 298 3.15 -2.47 6.10
N ASP A 299 2.47 -2.67 7.22
CA ASP A 299 3.14 -2.88 8.49
C ASP A 299 3.54 -4.36 8.62
N LYS A 300 4.85 -4.60 8.76
CA LYS A 300 5.42 -5.95 8.78
C LYS A 300 5.08 -6.74 10.05
N VAL A 301 4.65 -6.07 11.11
CA VAL A 301 4.27 -6.68 12.39
C VAL A 301 2.80 -7.07 12.39
N THR A 302 1.91 -6.13 12.03
CA THR A 302 0.46 -6.42 12.00
C THR A 302 0.03 -7.18 10.74
N GLY A 303 0.82 -7.05 9.67
CA GLY A 303 0.53 -7.57 8.33
C GLY A 303 -0.53 -6.76 7.57
N ILE A 304 -0.98 -5.63 8.12
CA ILE A 304 -2.01 -4.79 7.50
C ILE A 304 -1.41 -3.99 6.35
N GLU A 305 -2.15 -3.91 5.25
CA GLU A 305 -1.87 -3.05 4.11
C GLU A 305 -2.84 -1.87 4.06
N ALA A 306 -2.35 -0.72 3.63
CA ALA A 306 -3.17 0.45 3.37
C ALA A 306 -2.65 1.22 2.14
N GLU A 307 -3.55 1.96 1.52
CA GLU A 307 -3.24 2.79 0.36
C GLU A 307 -3.18 4.28 0.72
N ILE A 308 -2.10 4.95 0.32
CA ILE A 308 -1.95 6.40 0.43
C ILE A 308 -1.91 6.97 -0.98
N LYS A 309 -2.83 7.89 -1.27
CA LYS A 309 -2.97 8.54 -2.59
C LYS A 309 -2.36 9.94 -2.58
N LYS A 310 -1.61 10.28 -3.62
CA LYS A 310 -1.04 11.61 -3.87
C LYS A 310 -1.43 12.07 -5.26
N GLN A 311 -1.74 13.35 -5.40
CA GLN A 311 -1.96 13.99 -6.70
C GLN A 311 -0.72 14.77 -7.10
N VAL A 312 -0.32 14.65 -8.35
CA VAL A 312 0.82 15.37 -8.94
C VAL A 312 0.42 15.79 -10.35
N ASN A 313 0.44 17.09 -10.64
CA ASN A 313 -0.10 17.63 -11.89
C ASN A 313 0.98 18.36 -12.70
N GLY A 314 0.83 18.39 -14.01
CA GLY A 314 1.65 19.15 -14.94
C GLY A 314 3.08 18.64 -15.06
N ILE A 315 3.32 17.34 -14.90
CA ILE A 315 4.66 16.76 -15.05
C ILE A 315 4.99 16.64 -16.54
N ASP A 316 6.00 17.38 -16.99
CA ASP A 316 6.53 17.34 -18.35
C ASP A 316 7.50 16.15 -18.49
N CYS A 317 6.95 15.00 -18.88
CA CYS A 317 7.67 13.75 -19.05
C CYS A 317 8.39 13.75 -20.39
N LYS A 318 9.57 14.37 -20.45
CA LYS A 318 10.38 14.46 -21.67
C LYS A 318 11.10 13.15 -22.00
N PRO A 319 11.31 12.85 -23.30
CA PRO A 319 12.11 11.70 -23.71
C PRO A 319 13.53 11.75 -23.12
N GLY A 320 13.96 10.64 -22.52
CA GLY A 320 15.28 10.46 -21.93
C GLY A 320 15.48 11.12 -20.56
N GLU A 321 14.46 11.76 -19.97
CA GLU A 321 14.56 12.43 -18.67
C GLU A 321 13.89 11.61 -17.56
N ILE A 322 14.46 11.69 -16.35
CA ILE A 322 13.87 11.15 -15.12
C ILE A 322 13.20 12.29 -14.35
N ASN A 323 11.91 12.11 -14.05
CA ASN A 323 11.16 12.99 -13.16
C ASN A 323 11.15 12.40 -11.75
N ASP A 324 11.78 13.10 -10.80
CA ASP A 324 11.80 12.72 -9.38
C ASP A 324 10.50 13.12 -8.69
N ILE A 325 9.86 12.15 -8.02
CA ILE A 325 8.59 12.34 -7.30
C ILE A 325 8.78 11.94 -5.84
N THR A 326 8.77 12.93 -4.96
CA THR A 326 8.84 12.71 -3.51
C THR A 326 7.44 12.58 -2.91
N ALA A 327 7.30 11.75 -1.87
CA ALA A 327 6.03 11.62 -1.15
C ALA A 327 6.25 11.28 0.32
N ASN A 328 5.66 12.08 1.22
CA ASN A 328 5.56 11.71 2.63
C ASN A 328 4.30 10.84 2.86
N LEU A 329 4.52 9.58 3.18
CA LEU A 329 3.54 8.51 3.39
C LEU A 329 3.11 8.38 4.85
N ASN A 330 2.95 9.52 5.53
CA ASN A 330 2.44 9.52 6.91
C ASN A 330 0.96 9.17 6.97
N VAL A 331 0.61 8.40 7.99
CA VAL A 331 -0.77 8.22 8.46
C VAL A 331 -1.00 9.22 9.58
N THR A 332 -2.03 10.06 9.45
CA THR A 332 -2.29 11.18 10.37
C THR A 332 -3.30 10.83 11.46
N ARG A 333 -4.23 9.90 11.18
CA ARG A 333 -5.20 9.42 12.18
C ARG A 333 -4.47 8.56 13.20
N THR A 334 -4.27 9.11 14.40
CA THR A 334 -3.63 8.42 15.51
C THR A 334 -4.61 8.35 16.66
N TYR A 335 -4.78 7.16 17.22
CA TYR A 335 -5.65 6.92 18.35
C TYR A 335 -4.85 6.60 19.61
N THR A 336 -5.47 6.85 20.76
CA THR A 336 -4.83 6.68 22.06
C THR A 336 -4.57 5.20 22.34
N ASN A 337 -3.53 4.94 23.11
CA ASN A 337 -3.15 3.63 23.60
C ASN A 337 -3.90 3.23 24.90
N LYS A 338 -5.02 3.91 25.22
CA LYS A 338 -5.66 3.85 26.53
C LYS A 338 -7.03 3.19 26.47
N TYR A 339 -7.28 2.34 27.46
CA TYR A 339 -8.53 1.60 27.64
C TYR A 339 -8.94 1.71 29.10
N TYR A 340 -10.23 1.83 29.38
CA TYR A 340 -10.72 2.20 30.70
C TYR A 340 -11.74 1.18 31.18
N ALA A 341 -11.73 0.92 32.49
CA ALA A 341 -12.92 0.40 33.15
C ALA A 341 -14.01 1.48 33.13
N TRP A 342 -15.26 1.06 33.31
CA TRP A 342 -16.39 1.98 33.29
C TRP A 342 -16.29 3.02 34.43
N ASP A 343 -16.48 4.29 34.06
CA ASP A 343 -16.43 5.48 34.91
C ASP A 343 -15.09 5.77 35.61
N ALA A 344 -13.97 5.23 35.09
CA ALA A 344 -12.64 5.59 35.57
C ALA A 344 -12.25 7.04 35.21
N ASP A 345 -11.43 7.69 36.02
CA ASP A 345 -10.86 9.02 35.68
C ASP A 345 -9.85 8.91 34.53
N GLU A 346 -9.70 10.00 33.76
CA GLU A 346 -8.80 10.09 32.59
C GLU A 346 -7.36 9.62 32.87
N ALA A 347 -6.85 9.93 34.07
CA ALA A 347 -5.49 9.62 34.47
C ALA A 347 -5.25 8.12 34.68
N TYR A 348 -6.30 7.32 34.93
CA TYR A 348 -6.20 5.93 35.38
C TYR A 348 -6.82 4.96 34.38
N ASP A 349 -6.24 4.89 33.18
CA ASP A 349 -6.55 3.78 32.27
C ASP A 349 -6.09 2.43 32.86
N ILE A 350 -6.57 1.31 32.32
CA ILE A 350 -6.28 -0.03 32.85
C ILE A 350 -4.77 -0.34 32.90
N GLY A 351 -3.97 0.34 32.08
CA GLY A 351 -2.52 0.22 32.06
C GLY A 351 -1.76 1.21 32.93
N HIS A 352 -2.44 2.08 33.68
CA HIS A 352 -1.79 3.09 34.52
C HIS A 352 -0.79 2.47 35.50
N GLY A 353 0.46 2.94 35.45
CA GLY A 353 1.59 2.42 36.24
C GLY A 353 2.27 1.18 35.66
N TYR A 354 1.76 0.65 34.53
CA TYR A 354 2.25 -0.53 33.83
C TYR A 354 2.39 -0.30 32.31
N GLU A 355 2.48 0.95 31.87
CA GLU A 355 2.41 1.35 30.46
C GLU A 355 3.47 0.66 29.61
N ALA A 356 4.66 0.44 30.17
CA ALA A 356 5.78 -0.23 29.50
C ALA A 356 5.55 -1.75 29.31
N SER A 357 4.61 -2.36 30.02
CA SER A 357 4.31 -3.80 29.98
C SER A 357 3.04 -4.14 29.20
N LEU A 358 2.25 -3.14 28.79
CA LEU A 358 1.01 -3.35 28.06
C LEU A 358 1.25 -4.05 26.70
N PRO A 359 0.49 -5.10 26.37
CA PRO A 359 0.50 -5.69 25.04
C PRO A 359 0.08 -4.68 23.98
N THR A 360 0.99 -4.34 23.08
CA THR A 360 0.75 -3.36 22.00
C THR A 360 0.44 -4.01 20.65
N ILE A 361 0.66 -5.33 20.55
CA ILE A 361 0.46 -6.14 19.35
C ILE A 361 -0.67 -7.14 19.63
N PRO A 362 -1.72 -7.19 18.78
CA PRO A 362 -2.88 -8.06 19.01
C PRO A 362 -2.54 -9.54 19.04
N TYR A 363 -3.31 -10.31 19.82
CA TYR A 363 -3.23 -11.76 19.91
C TYR A 363 -3.22 -12.42 18.52
N GLY A 364 -2.36 -13.44 18.38
CA GLY A 364 -2.19 -14.20 17.13
C GLY A 364 -1.29 -13.54 16.08
N LYS A 365 -0.75 -12.35 16.34
CA LYS A 365 0.28 -11.70 15.49
C LYS A 365 1.69 -12.02 15.97
N VAL A 366 2.67 -11.91 15.06
CA VAL A 366 4.09 -12.12 15.38
C VAL A 366 4.53 -11.01 16.35
N GLY A 367 5.16 -11.41 17.47
CA GLY A 367 5.59 -10.48 18.50
C GLY A 367 4.50 -10.09 19.52
N ALA A 368 3.29 -10.66 19.44
CA ALA A 368 2.25 -10.46 20.45
C ALA A 368 2.73 -10.92 21.84
N THR A 369 2.48 -10.07 22.85
CA THR A 369 2.78 -10.35 24.26
C THR A 369 1.48 -10.41 25.07
N TYR A 370 1.57 -10.82 26.33
CA TYR A 370 0.44 -10.88 27.25
C TYR A 370 0.83 -10.32 28.61
N LEU A 371 -0.19 -9.99 29.41
CA LEU A 371 -0.05 -9.73 30.83
C LEU A 371 -0.74 -10.83 31.65
N PRO A 372 -0.25 -11.14 32.87
CA PRO A 372 -1.03 -11.91 33.82
C PRO A 372 -2.32 -11.16 34.20
N LEU A 373 -3.42 -11.90 34.41
CA LEU A 373 -4.72 -11.35 34.81
C LEU A 373 -4.64 -10.52 36.09
N SER A 374 -3.71 -10.84 37.00
CA SER A 374 -3.46 -10.09 38.23
C SER A 374 -3.02 -8.64 38.03
N PHE A 375 -2.65 -8.24 36.79
CA PHE A 375 -2.34 -6.84 36.47
C PHE A 375 -3.59 -5.98 36.32
N PHE A 376 -4.74 -6.59 36.02
CA PHE A 376 -5.98 -5.87 35.84
C PHE A 376 -6.59 -5.52 37.20
N PRO A 377 -7.32 -4.40 37.31
CA PRO A 377 -7.96 -4.05 38.56
C PRO A 377 -8.94 -5.16 38.93
N ILE A 378 -8.81 -5.66 40.16
CA ILE A 378 -9.78 -6.57 40.75
C ILE A 378 -10.93 -5.70 41.23
N GLU A 379 -12.16 -6.07 40.89
CA GLU A 379 -13.34 -5.37 41.38
C GLU A 379 -13.42 -5.49 42.91
N THR A 380 -13.15 -4.38 43.60
CA THR A 380 -13.18 -4.29 45.06
C THR A 380 -14.31 -3.41 45.57
N ARG A 381 -15.06 -2.74 44.67
CA ARG A 381 -16.22 -1.93 45.07
C ARG A 381 -17.31 -2.85 45.60
N THR A 382 -18.00 -2.40 46.64
CA THR A 382 -19.15 -3.10 47.23
C THR A 382 -20.44 -2.34 46.95
N TYR A 383 -21.58 -3.00 47.15
CA TYR A 383 -22.91 -2.40 47.01
C TYR A 383 -23.13 -1.21 47.94
N GLU A 384 -22.54 -1.25 49.15
CA GLU A 384 -22.75 -0.27 50.22
C GLU A 384 -21.75 0.90 50.18
N GLY A 385 -20.86 0.94 49.17
CA GLY A 385 -19.89 2.03 49.02
C GLY A 385 -18.76 2.02 50.06
N GLU A 386 -18.55 0.93 50.81
CA GLU A 386 -17.46 0.84 51.78
C GLU A 386 -16.10 0.81 51.07
N GLN A 387 -15.32 1.86 51.33
CA GLN A 387 -14.02 2.14 50.74
C GLN A 387 -12.91 1.34 51.43
N VAL A 388 -12.65 0.14 50.91
CA VAL A 388 -11.35 -0.55 51.09
C VAL A 388 -10.45 -0.20 49.89
N PRO A 389 -9.10 -0.28 50.02
CA PRO A 389 -8.19 0.50 49.18
C PRO A 389 -8.52 0.39 47.70
N TYR A 390 -8.88 1.54 47.14
CA TYR A 390 -9.45 1.68 45.82
C TYR A 390 -8.35 1.61 44.76
N ASP A 391 -8.40 0.59 43.90
CA ASP A 391 -7.64 0.63 42.67
C ASP A 391 -8.19 1.78 41.83
N LYS A 392 -7.36 2.81 41.64
CA LYS A 392 -7.77 4.07 41.00
C LYS A 392 -8.19 3.90 39.54
N ARG A 393 -7.88 2.75 38.94
CA ARG A 393 -8.28 2.37 37.57
C ARG A 393 -9.73 1.92 37.48
N LEU A 394 -10.41 1.72 38.62
CA LEU A 394 -11.86 1.56 38.68
C LEU A 394 -12.55 2.92 38.67
N GLY A 395 -13.87 2.93 38.44
CA GLY A 395 -14.71 4.13 38.50
C GLY A 395 -15.31 4.43 39.88
N HIS A 396 -15.74 5.67 40.12
CA HIS A 396 -16.06 6.17 41.46
C HIS A 396 -17.32 5.50 42.05
N GLY A 397 -17.33 5.28 43.38
CA GLY A 397 -18.55 4.94 44.14
C GLY A 397 -18.84 3.46 44.34
N ALA A 398 -20.11 3.15 44.64
CA ALA A 398 -20.62 1.78 44.82
C ALA A 398 -20.38 0.94 43.56
N TRP A 399 -20.26 -0.39 43.71
CA TRP A 399 -20.07 -1.28 42.58
C TRP A 399 -21.14 -1.05 41.52
N PRO A 400 -20.79 -0.56 40.31
CA PRO A 400 -21.78 -0.29 39.27
C PRO A 400 -22.51 -1.56 38.85
N GLY A 401 -21.84 -2.73 38.94
CA GLY A 401 -22.49 -4.01 38.71
C GLY A 401 -23.39 -4.48 39.86
N GLY A 402 -23.51 -3.74 40.96
CA GLY A 402 -24.41 -4.08 42.07
C GLY A 402 -25.74 -3.31 42.03
N ASN A 403 -25.80 -2.20 41.30
CA ASN A 403 -26.93 -1.29 41.23
C ASN A 403 -27.31 -1.03 39.78
N SER A 404 -28.60 -1.17 39.46
CA SER A 404 -29.10 -0.84 38.13
C SER A 404 -29.46 0.66 38.04
N GLY A 405 -29.45 1.19 36.81
CA GLY A 405 -29.79 2.57 36.49
C GLY A 405 -28.83 3.65 36.99
N VAL A 406 -27.56 3.31 37.14
CA VAL A 406 -26.51 4.28 37.47
C VAL A 406 -25.99 4.97 36.21
N THR A 407 -25.60 6.23 36.37
CA THR A 407 -24.93 7.03 35.34
C THR A 407 -23.51 7.32 35.80
N ALA A 408 -22.56 7.33 34.87
CA ALA A 408 -21.17 7.69 35.11
C ALA A 408 -21.07 9.03 35.85
N GLN A 409 -20.19 9.12 36.84
CA GLN A 409 -20.01 10.28 37.71
C GLN A 409 -18.82 11.16 37.32
N THR A 410 -17.79 10.59 36.70
CA THR A 410 -16.58 11.31 36.32
C THR A 410 -16.82 12.24 35.13
N ASP A 411 -16.25 13.45 35.19
CA ASP A 411 -16.35 14.43 34.09
C ASP A 411 -15.69 13.90 32.81
N PHE A 412 -14.63 13.10 32.92
CA PHE A 412 -13.98 12.48 31.78
C PHE A 412 -14.98 11.62 30.98
N PHE A 413 -15.75 10.78 31.66
CA PHE A 413 -16.67 9.87 31.02
C PHE A 413 -17.92 10.59 30.49
N LYS A 414 -18.49 11.50 31.29
CA LYS A 414 -19.63 12.35 30.90
C LYS A 414 -19.35 13.21 29.66
N ASN A 415 -18.11 13.65 29.47
CA ASN A 415 -17.76 14.53 28.35
C ASN A 415 -17.27 13.78 27.10
N ASN A 416 -16.92 12.50 27.22
CA ASN A 416 -16.25 11.73 26.16
C ASN A 416 -16.93 10.39 25.83
N THR A 417 -18.17 10.15 26.27
CA THR A 417 -18.96 8.99 25.83
C THR A 417 -20.39 9.41 25.53
N PRO A 418 -21.07 8.77 24.55
CA PRO A 418 -22.49 9.00 24.35
C PRO A 418 -23.29 8.41 25.53
N ASN A 419 -24.46 8.96 25.80
CA ASN A 419 -25.43 8.25 26.62
C ASN A 419 -26.11 7.12 25.81
N VAL A 420 -26.86 6.24 26.47
CA VAL A 420 -27.50 5.09 25.82
C VAL A 420 -28.50 5.47 24.71
N ASN A 421 -29.26 6.55 24.86
CA ASN A 421 -30.19 7.01 23.83
C ASN A 421 -29.40 7.46 22.59
N GLU A 422 -28.36 8.27 22.77
CA GLU A 422 -27.48 8.69 21.69
C GLU A 422 -26.84 7.48 21.00
N ALA A 423 -26.35 6.50 21.78
CA ALA A 423 -25.80 5.25 21.25
C ALA A 423 -26.80 4.50 20.36
N LEU A 424 -28.08 4.43 20.75
CA LEU A 424 -29.13 3.84 19.92
C LEU A 424 -29.39 4.65 18.64
N TRP A 425 -29.43 5.99 18.73
CA TRP A 425 -29.52 6.85 17.54
C TRP A 425 -28.36 6.63 16.58
N TYR A 426 -27.12 6.60 17.07
CA TYR A 426 -25.96 6.30 16.22
C TYR A 426 -26.04 4.89 15.62
N ALA A 427 -26.49 3.90 16.40
CA ALA A 427 -26.60 2.52 15.90
C ALA A 427 -27.60 2.39 14.76
N PHE A 428 -28.79 2.96 14.88
CA PHE A 428 -29.91 2.71 13.96
C PHE A 428 -30.18 3.83 12.96
N LYS A 429 -29.87 5.08 13.33
CA LYS A 429 -30.10 6.29 12.52
C LYS A 429 -28.81 6.98 12.10
N GLY A 430 -27.69 6.53 12.64
CA GLY A 430 -26.36 6.99 12.25
C GLY A 430 -25.90 6.51 10.88
N ASP A 431 -26.70 5.71 10.15
CA ASP A 431 -26.39 5.19 8.82
C ASP A 431 -24.98 4.58 8.76
N PRO A 432 -24.74 3.47 9.48
CA PRO A 432 -23.41 2.91 9.65
C PRO A 432 -22.85 2.35 8.33
N HIS A 433 -21.57 2.67 8.05
CA HIS A 433 -20.81 2.15 6.91
C HIS A 433 -19.42 1.66 7.35
N TRP A 434 -19.17 0.35 7.27
CA TRP A 434 -17.87 -0.21 7.63
C TRP A 434 -16.81 0.18 6.60
N ASP A 435 -15.63 0.58 7.08
CA ASP A 435 -14.51 1.01 6.26
C ASP A 435 -13.21 0.31 6.69
N ASN A 436 -12.73 -0.57 5.81
CA ASN A 436 -11.47 -1.30 5.92
C ASN A 436 -10.34 -0.68 5.08
N THR A 437 -10.53 0.53 4.56
CA THR A 437 -9.59 1.25 3.69
C THR A 437 -8.97 2.47 4.35
N THR A 438 -9.67 3.12 5.30
CA THR A 438 -9.13 4.26 6.05
C THR A 438 -7.98 3.81 6.96
N PRO A 439 -6.73 4.28 6.74
CA PRO A 439 -5.61 3.94 7.61
C PRO A 439 -5.62 4.77 8.90
N TRP A 440 -5.21 4.13 9.99
CA TRP A 440 -4.99 4.76 11.27
C TRP A 440 -3.90 4.05 12.09
N LEU A 441 -3.41 4.72 13.12
CA LEU A 441 -2.32 4.28 13.97
C LEU A 441 -2.80 3.98 15.39
N LEU A 442 -2.33 2.86 15.93
CA LEU A 442 -2.45 2.50 17.34
C LEU A 442 -1.15 1.83 17.78
N HIS A 443 -0.59 2.25 18.92
CA HIS A 443 0.70 1.77 19.42
C HIS A 443 1.85 1.80 18.38
N ASN A 444 1.88 2.83 17.52
CA ASN A 444 2.84 2.99 16.42
C ASN A 444 2.78 1.90 15.32
N HIS A 445 1.68 1.17 15.26
CA HIS A 445 1.40 0.18 14.22
C HIS A 445 0.25 0.61 13.32
N LEU A 446 0.33 0.20 12.06
CA LEU A 446 -0.70 0.47 11.05
C LEU A 446 -1.88 -0.49 11.19
N TYR A 447 -3.08 0.08 11.14
CA TYR A 447 -4.34 -0.63 11.06
C TYR A 447 -5.30 0.03 10.08
N THR A 448 -6.31 -0.74 9.68
CA THR A 448 -7.53 -0.29 9.02
C THR A 448 -8.72 -0.95 9.71
N GLY A 449 -9.95 -0.57 9.35
CA GLY A 449 -11.17 -1.07 9.99
C GLY A 449 -11.77 -0.07 10.96
N GLY A 450 -13.07 0.13 10.85
CA GLY A 450 -13.85 1.09 11.63
C GLY A 450 -15.17 1.38 10.94
N MET A 451 -15.95 2.28 11.52
CA MET A 451 -17.30 2.61 11.09
C MET A 451 -17.41 4.11 10.83
N TRP A 452 -17.95 4.50 9.67
CA TRP A 452 -18.49 5.83 9.50
C TRP A 452 -19.91 5.89 10.05
N LEU A 453 -20.19 6.92 10.83
CA LEU A 453 -21.50 7.20 11.42
C LEU A 453 -21.83 8.67 11.19
N LYS A 454 -23.09 8.99 10.92
CA LYS A 454 -23.57 10.38 10.87
C LYS A 454 -23.29 11.08 12.20
N THR A 455 -22.92 12.35 12.13
CA THR A 455 -22.81 13.20 13.31
C THR A 455 -24.18 13.43 13.96
N LYS A 456 -24.18 13.77 15.25
CA LYS A 456 -25.38 14.15 15.99
C LYS A 456 -26.20 15.21 15.27
N SER A 457 -25.53 16.26 14.78
CA SER A 457 -26.19 17.33 14.00
C SER A 457 -26.86 16.83 12.73
N LYS A 458 -26.24 15.87 12.03
CA LYS A 458 -26.78 15.29 10.80
C LYS A 458 -27.97 14.38 11.07
N ILE A 459 -27.92 13.56 12.12
CA ILE A 459 -29.05 12.75 12.58
C ILE A 459 -30.22 13.66 12.95
N CYS A 460 -29.99 14.70 13.77
CA CYS A 460 -31.05 15.65 14.15
C CYS A 460 -31.71 16.33 12.94
N ALA A 461 -30.91 16.74 11.95
CA ALA A 461 -31.41 17.36 10.73
C ALA A 461 -32.23 16.40 9.86
N ASP A 462 -31.77 15.16 9.69
CA ASP A 462 -32.44 14.15 8.86
C ASP A 462 -33.76 13.68 9.45
N GLU A 463 -33.80 13.54 10.77
CA GLU A 463 -34.96 13.01 11.50
C GLU A 463 -35.91 14.13 11.98
N GLY A 464 -35.53 15.40 11.81
CA GLY A 464 -36.34 16.55 12.21
C GLY A 464 -36.50 16.71 13.73
N ILE A 465 -35.49 16.30 14.50
CA ILE A 465 -35.49 16.30 15.97
C ILE A 465 -34.50 17.29 16.55
N THR A 466 -34.65 17.61 17.85
CA THR A 466 -33.67 18.41 18.59
C THR A 466 -32.58 17.53 19.20
N ALA A 467 -31.42 18.12 19.52
CA ALA A 467 -30.37 17.43 20.27
C ALA A 467 -30.88 16.93 21.64
N SER A 468 -31.73 17.72 22.31
CA SER A 468 -32.35 17.33 23.58
C SER A 468 -33.25 16.10 23.42
N TYR A 469 -34.00 15.97 22.31
CA TYR A 469 -34.78 14.76 22.06
C TYR A 469 -33.87 13.54 21.88
N MET A 470 -32.79 13.67 21.10
CA MET A 470 -31.81 12.60 20.89
C MET A 470 -31.15 12.11 22.20
N GLU A 471 -30.88 13.03 23.13
CA GLU A 471 -30.28 12.73 24.42
C GLU A 471 -31.23 12.01 25.39
N ASN A 472 -32.54 12.29 25.30
CA ASN A 472 -33.51 11.88 26.31
C ASN A 472 -34.44 10.75 25.87
N GLY A 473 -34.46 10.37 24.59
CA GLY A 473 -35.27 9.26 24.12
C GLY A 473 -34.84 8.72 22.77
N TYR A 474 -35.21 7.46 22.50
CA TYR A 474 -35.02 6.80 21.23
C TYR A 474 -36.17 5.81 21.03
N LYS A 475 -36.88 5.95 19.90
CA LYS A 475 -37.90 4.99 19.48
C LYS A 475 -37.32 4.12 18.38
N ALA A 476 -37.16 2.83 18.66
CA ALA A 476 -36.72 1.88 17.66
C ALA A 476 -37.76 1.77 16.53
N ASP A 477 -37.32 1.87 15.28
CA ASP A 477 -38.16 1.77 14.08
C ASP A 477 -37.63 0.75 13.06
N ILE A 478 -36.48 0.13 13.34
CA ILE A 478 -35.81 -0.85 12.47
C ILE A 478 -35.48 -2.12 13.28
N GLY A 479 -35.50 -3.27 12.59
CA GLY A 479 -35.12 -4.56 13.15
C GLY A 479 -36.24 -5.19 13.99
N PRO A 480 -35.93 -6.25 14.76
CA PRO A 480 -36.93 -6.96 15.57
C PRO A 480 -37.49 -6.11 16.74
N TYR A 481 -36.97 -4.89 16.92
CA TYR A 481 -37.29 -3.98 18.03
C TYR A 481 -38.18 -2.80 17.60
N ALA A 482 -38.53 -2.71 16.31
CA ALA A 482 -39.31 -1.61 15.75
C ALA A 482 -40.70 -1.49 16.42
N GLY A 483 -41.00 -0.32 17.00
CA GLY A 483 -42.29 0.01 17.61
C GLY A 483 -42.51 -0.54 19.02
N TYR A 484 -41.53 -1.23 19.61
CA TYR A 484 -41.66 -1.86 20.93
C TYR A 484 -41.24 -0.97 22.12
N TYR A 485 -40.45 0.07 21.88
CA TYR A 485 -39.88 0.90 22.96
C TYR A 485 -39.86 2.38 22.53
N ASP A 486 -40.33 3.28 23.39
CA ASP A 486 -40.31 4.74 23.17
C ASP A 486 -39.08 5.39 23.84
N SER A 487 -38.53 4.74 24.85
CA SER A 487 -37.28 5.10 25.51
C SER A 487 -36.50 3.85 25.96
N TYR A 488 -35.21 4.03 26.26
CA TYR A 488 -34.40 3.00 26.92
C TYR A 488 -35.01 2.52 28.27
N GLN A 489 -35.86 3.33 28.91
CA GLN A 489 -36.56 2.97 30.15
C GLN A 489 -37.69 1.96 29.95
N ASP A 490 -38.12 1.67 28.73
CA ASP A 490 -39.21 0.72 28.46
C ASP A 490 -38.71 -0.73 28.27
N PHE A 491 -37.40 -0.95 28.37
CA PHE A 491 -36.74 -2.20 27.98
C PHE A 491 -36.86 -3.35 28.99
N SER A 492 -37.34 -3.11 30.22
CA SER A 492 -37.40 -4.11 31.31
C SER A 492 -38.16 -5.39 30.96
N ASP A 493 -39.11 -5.31 30.04
CA ASP A 493 -40.17 -6.31 29.99
C ASP A 493 -39.80 -7.57 29.19
N TYR A 494 -38.66 -7.59 28.48
CA TYR A 494 -38.41 -8.63 27.47
C TYR A 494 -37.07 -9.40 27.55
N GLY A 495 -36.18 -9.16 28.52
CA GLY A 495 -35.03 -10.04 28.79
C GLY A 495 -33.98 -10.16 27.67
N TYR A 496 -33.60 -9.04 27.04
CA TYR A 496 -32.61 -9.01 25.95
C TYR A 496 -31.27 -8.38 26.41
N ASP A 497 -30.14 -8.97 26.02
CA ASP A 497 -28.81 -8.49 26.46
C ASP A 497 -28.19 -7.42 25.53
N SER A 498 -28.77 -7.16 24.35
CA SER A 498 -28.19 -6.23 23.35
C SER A 498 -29.16 -5.80 22.25
N PHE A 499 -28.92 -4.63 21.64
CA PHE A 499 -29.52 -4.18 20.39
C PHE A 499 -28.53 -4.29 19.22
N ASP A 500 -28.87 -5.09 18.23
CA ASP A 500 -28.07 -5.28 17.02
C ASP A 500 -28.71 -4.59 15.81
N ASN A 501 -27.95 -3.72 15.15
CA ASN A 501 -28.23 -3.27 13.80
C ASN A 501 -27.34 -4.04 12.81
N THR A 502 -27.98 -4.73 11.86
CA THR A 502 -27.33 -5.47 10.76
C THR A 502 -27.79 -4.95 9.39
N ALA A 503 -28.09 -3.65 9.30
CA ALA A 503 -28.53 -3.00 8.06
C ALA A 503 -27.53 -3.20 6.90
N ALA A 504 -28.05 -3.24 5.68
CA ALA A 504 -27.24 -3.44 4.47
C ALA A 504 -26.22 -2.31 4.22
N SER A 505 -26.48 -1.10 4.70
CA SER A 505 -25.56 0.05 4.60
C SER A 505 -24.19 -0.26 5.22
N ILE A 506 -24.15 -1.07 6.28
CA ILE A 506 -22.91 -1.46 6.97
C ILE A 506 -21.89 -2.09 6.01
N ASN A 507 -22.38 -2.85 5.02
CA ASN A 507 -21.53 -3.54 4.05
C ASN A 507 -21.31 -2.74 2.75
N THR A 508 -21.80 -1.50 2.70
CA THR A 508 -21.67 -0.61 1.54
C THR A 508 -20.67 0.48 1.85
N PRO A 509 -19.61 0.70 1.04
CA PRO A 509 -18.67 1.78 1.26
C PRO A 509 -19.35 3.16 1.19
N LEU A 510 -19.03 4.03 2.15
CA LEU A 510 -19.48 5.43 2.12
C LEU A 510 -18.65 6.23 1.10
N THR A 511 -19.31 6.88 0.14
CA THR A 511 -18.65 7.66 -0.91
C THR A 511 -18.49 9.14 -0.57
N ASN A 512 -19.30 9.67 0.35
CA ASN A 512 -19.23 11.06 0.82
C ASN A 512 -19.27 11.08 2.34
N THR A 513 -18.20 11.57 2.97
CA THR A 513 -18.06 11.63 4.43
C THR A 513 -18.62 12.91 5.04
N THR A 514 -19.23 13.80 4.26
CA THR A 514 -19.82 15.05 4.75
C THR A 514 -20.96 14.77 5.74
N GLY A 515 -20.81 15.24 6.98
CA GLY A 515 -21.78 14.96 8.04
C GLY A 515 -21.60 13.58 8.70
N TYR A 516 -20.47 12.90 8.46
CA TYR A 516 -20.10 11.65 9.13
C TYR A 516 -18.79 11.83 9.91
N PHE A 517 -18.61 11.03 10.96
CA PHE A 517 -17.35 10.86 11.66
C PHE A 517 -16.91 9.39 11.62
N PHE A 518 -15.60 9.16 11.71
CA PHE A 518 -15.02 7.83 11.68
C PHE A 518 -14.71 7.34 13.09
N LEU A 519 -15.24 6.18 13.44
CA LEU A 519 -15.01 5.48 14.69
C LEU A 519 -14.13 4.25 14.42
N PRO A 520 -12.87 4.20 14.89
CA PRO A 520 -11.95 3.10 14.58
C PRO A 520 -12.32 1.79 15.29
N ALA A 521 -11.88 0.65 14.76
CA ALA A 521 -11.99 -0.61 15.47
C ALA A 521 -10.81 -0.81 16.43
N LEU A 522 -10.81 -0.15 17.60
CA LEU A 522 -9.66 -0.15 18.53
C LEU A 522 -9.47 -1.46 19.31
N GLY A 523 -10.35 -2.43 19.16
CA GLY A 523 -10.29 -3.68 19.89
C GLY A 523 -10.56 -3.50 21.38
N GLY A 524 -9.82 -4.24 22.20
CA GLY A 524 -9.83 -4.15 23.66
C GLY A 524 -8.87 -5.18 24.25
N TYR A 525 -8.68 -5.13 25.56
CA TYR A 525 -7.96 -6.21 26.24
C TYR A 525 -8.92 -7.31 26.72
N SER A 526 -8.49 -8.57 26.63
CA SER A 526 -9.34 -9.69 27.04
C SER A 526 -8.52 -10.86 27.55
N ASN A 527 -9.03 -11.52 28.59
CA ASN A 527 -8.56 -12.83 29.05
C ASN A 527 -9.30 -14.01 28.41
N ALA A 528 -10.28 -13.75 27.54
CA ALA A 528 -10.96 -14.79 26.76
C ALA A 528 -10.17 -15.18 25.50
N ALA A 529 -9.05 -14.53 25.22
CA ALA A 529 -8.17 -14.86 24.10
C ALA A 529 -7.16 -15.96 24.47
N GLY A 530 -7.04 -16.95 23.59
CA GLY A 530 -6.20 -18.12 23.80
C GLY A 530 -6.81 -19.13 24.77
N SER A 531 -6.04 -20.17 25.13
CA SER A 531 -6.52 -21.27 25.98
C SER A 531 -6.27 -21.05 27.48
N ASP A 532 -5.69 -19.93 27.87
CA ASP A 532 -5.21 -19.66 29.22
C ASP A 532 -5.84 -18.39 29.77
N ALA A 533 -6.91 -18.55 30.56
CA ALA A 533 -7.68 -17.45 31.15
C ALA A 533 -6.91 -16.63 32.21
N SER A 534 -5.70 -17.06 32.59
CA SER A 534 -4.80 -16.28 33.44
C SER A 534 -4.01 -15.22 32.68
N LYS A 535 -4.14 -15.16 31.34
CA LYS A 535 -3.44 -14.22 30.47
C LYS A 535 -4.40 -13.25 29.82
N VAL A 536 -4.00 -11.99 29.75
CA VAL A 536 -4.71 -10.91 29.10
C VAL A 536 -3.94 -10.45 27.88
N TRP A 537 -4.65 -10.31 26.77
CA TRP A 537 -4.10 -9.92 25.48
C TRP A 537 -4.80 -8.69 24.94
N LEU A 538 -4.13 -7.90 24.11
CA LEU A 538 -4.80 -6.98 23.19
C LEU A 538 -5.47 -7.81 22.09
N THR A 539 -6.74 -7.57 21.78
CA THR A 539 -7.51 -8.36 20.80
C THR A 539 -8.31 -7.46 19.87
N ASP A 540 -8.67 -8.02 18.72
CA ASP A 540 -9.68 -7.45 17.78
C ASP A 540 -9.39 -6.05 17.22
N VAL A 541 -8.15 -5.56 17.33
CA VAL A 541 -7.74 -4.30 16.70
C VAL A 541 -7.90 -4.42 15.17
N GLY A 542 -8.62 -3.46 14.57
CA GLY A 542 -9.05 -3.46 13.17
C GLY A 542 -10.26 -4.33 12.87
N ILE A 543 -10.79 -5.05 13.87
CA ILE A 543 -11.90 -6.02 13.70
C ILE A 543 -13.15 -5.56 14.46
N LYS A 544 -13.00 -5.19 15.74
CA LYS A 544 -14.08 -4.69 16.59
C LYS A 544 -13.68 -3.40 17.27
N GLY A 545 -14.56 -2.42 17.34
CA GLY A 545 -14.43 -1.28 18.24
C GLY A 545 -15.36 -1.49 19.44
N ARG A 546 -14.85 -1.29 20.65
CA ARG A 546 -15.63 -1.40 21.89
C ARG A 546 -15.53 -0.09 22.65
N TYR A 547 -16.67 0.55 22.85
CA TYR A 547 -16.77 1.89 23.42
C TYR A 547 -17.74 1.92 24.57
N TRP A 548 -17.39 2.61 25.65
CA TRP A 548 -18.34 2.78 26.73
C TRP A 548 -19.42 3.82 26.42
N THR A 549 -20.57 3.66 27.08
CA THR A 549 -21.62 4.68 27.20
C THR A 549 -21.78 5.10 28.65
N GLN A 550 -22.37 6.28 28.89
CA GLN A 550 -22.53 6.86 30.23
C GLN A 550 -23.42 6.07 31.20
N ASN A 551 -24.15 5.05 30.74
CA ASN A 551 -25.23 4.44 31.51
C ASN A 551 -24.93 2.97 31.84
N SER A 552 -25.43 2.51 32.98
CA SER A 552 -25.62 1.09 33.27
C SER A 552 -26.98 0.60 32.77
N SER A 553 -27.14 -0.72 32.74
CA SER A 553 -28.44 -1.36 32.63
C SER A 553 -29.39 -0.86 33.73
N LEU A 554 -30.65 -0.56 33.40
CA LEU A 554 -31.71 -0.22 34.36
C LEU A 554 -32.23 -1.44 35.14
N TRP A 555 -31.93 -2.65 34.68
CA TRP A 555 -32.58 -3.89 35.13
C TRP A 555 -31.59 -4.91 35.67
N GLU A 556 -30.38 -4.89 35.13
CA GLU A 556 -29.33 -5.85 35.46
C GLU A 556 -28.08 -5.15 35.96
N SER A 557 -27.21 -5.96 36.54
CA SER A 557 -25.89 -5.64 37.08
C SER A 557 -24.81 -5.31 36.03
N GLY A 558 -25.18 -4.82 34.85
CA GLY A 558 -24.30 -4.68 33.68
C GLY A 558 -24.14 -3.24 33.18
N MET A 559 -22.99 -2.93 32.59
CA MET A 559 -22.71 -1.64 31.94
C MET A 559 -23.09 -1.66 30.47
N ILE A 560 -23.40 -0.50 29.90
CA ILE A 560 -23.79 -0.39 28.49
C ILE A 560 -22.59 0.03 27.64
N SER A 561 -22.39 -0.68 26.53
CA SER A 561 -21.33 -0.40 25.56
C SER A 561 -21.85 -0.29 24.13
N PHE A 562 -21.16 0.51 23.31
CA PHE A 562 -21.36 0.64 21.89
C PHE A 562 -20.24 -0.09 21.14
N ASN A 563 -20.61 -1.09 20.35
CA ASN A 563 -19.69 -1.96 19.63
C ASN A 563 -19.89 -1.84 18.12
N ILE A 564 -18.78 -1.77 17.39
CA ILE A 564 -18.78 -1.75 15.92
C ILE A 564 -17.95 -2.90 15.39
N GLU A 565 -18.40 -3.54 14.32
CA GLU A 565 -17.62 -4.49 13.54
C GLU A 565 -18.19 -4.60 12.12
N SER A 566 -17.49 -5.30 11.24
CA SER A 566 -18.02 -5.56 9.90
C SER A 566 -19.36 -6.31 9.99
N GLY A 567 -20.38 -5.76 9.32
CA GLY A 567 -21.73 -6.32 9.27
C GLY A 567 -22.61 -6.04 10.48
N ARG A 568 -22.11 -5.38 11.54
CA ARG A 568 -22.90 -5.13 12.75
C ARG A 568 -22.50 -3.88 13.54
N VAL A 569 -23.51 -3.14 14.01
CA VAL A 569 -23.39 -2.21 15.14
C VAL A 569 -24.23 -2.76 16.28
N ARG A 570 -23.68 -2.78 17.50
CA ARG A 570 -24.33 -3.34 18.69
C ARG A 570 -24.29 -2.37 19.86
N VAL A 571 -25.44 -2.12 20.48
CA VAL A 571 -25.52 -1.54 21.83
C VAL A 571 -25.68 -2.70 22.81
N SER A 572 -24.61 -3.08 23.51
CA SER A 572 -24.63 -4.13 24.52
C SER A 572 -25.21 -3.56 25.80
N MET A 573 -26.18 -4.23 26.39
CA MET A 573 -26.86 -3.77 27.61
C MET A 573 -26.22 -4.34 28.87
N HIS A 574 -25.40 -5.40 28.70
CA HIS A 574 -24.80 -6.13 29.80
C HIS A 574 -23.32 -6.44 29.53
N ASP A 575 -22.44 -5.50 29.89
CA ASP A 575 -20.99 -5.69 29.93
C ASP A 575 -20.42 -5.59 31.36
N ASN A 576 -19.30 -6.26 31.59
CA ASN A 576 -18.59 -6.21 32.87
C ASN A 576 -17.98 -4.80 33.07
N PRO A 577 -18.20 -4.12 34.21
CA PRO A 577 -17.66 -2.78 34.46
C PRO A 577 -16.13 -2.70 34.44
N THR A 578 -15.43 -3.83 34.62
CA THR A 578 -13.96 -3.90 34.55
C THR A 578 -13.44 -4.17 33.13
N ALA A 579 -14.34 -4.33 32.14
CA ALA A 579 -13.93 -4.56 30.76
C ALA A 579 -13.13 -3.35 30.23
N PRO A 580 -11.99 -3.58 29.56
CA PRO A 580 -11.09 -2.52 29.11
C PRO A 580 -11.51 -1.99 27.73
N TYR A 581 -12.46 -1.07 27.70
CA TYR A 581 -12.97 -0.48 26.46
C TYR A 581 -12.45 0.94 26.22
N SER A 582 -12.52 1.38 24.97
CA SER A 582 -12.04 2.72 24.59
C SER A 582 -13.05 3.80 24.98
N ILE A 583 -12.54 4.99 25.26
CA ILE A 583 -13.33 6.20 25.48
C ILE A 583 -13.06 7.16 24.32
N THR A 584 -14.11 7.60 23.65
CA THR A 584 -14.00 8.60 22.58
C THR A 584 -15.29 9.39 22.47
N LYS A 585 -15.15 10.70 22.31
CA LYS A 585 -16.29 11.58 22.07
C LYS A 585 -16.88 11.31 20.69
N PHE A 586 -18.18 11.03 20.64
CA PHE A 586 -18.93 10.93 19.39
C PHE A 586 -19.26 12.35 18.89
N GLN A 587 -19.36 12.53 17.57
CA GLN A 587 -19.45 13.85 16.94
C GLN A 587 -20.88 14.24 16.58
#